data_AF-A0A3M1T9J8-F1
#
_entry.id   AF-A0A3M1T9J8-F1
#
_cell.length_a   1.000
_cell.length_b   1.000
_cell.length_c   1.000
_cell.angle_alpha   90.00
_cell.angle_beta   90.00
_cell.angle_gamma   90.00
#
_symmetry.space_group_name_H-M   'P 1'
#
loop_
_entity.id
_entity.type
_entity.pdbx_description
1 polymer ?
#
loop_
_entity_poly.entity_id
_entity_poly.type
_entity_poly.pdbx_seq_one_letter_code
_entity_poly.pdbx_strand_id
1 'polypeptide(L)' 'MPRQPRIVVCSCEDVTLEDIEHSLERGYCDIESVKRFTGFSTGPCQGRHCLALVARILHARDPDAPLKPTTPRP' A
#
# COMPACT_ATOMS: atom_id res chain seq x y z
N MET A 1 14.35 -17.92 18.59
CA MET A 1 14.60 -17.41 17.23
C MET A 1 13.68 -16.22 17.01
N PRO A 2 14.16 -14.98 16.86
CA PRO A 2 13.27 -13.86 16.60
C PRO A 2 12.68 -14.06 15.21
N ARG A 3 11.37 -14.32 15.16
CA ARG A 3 10.59 -14.37 13.93
C ARG A 3 10.67 -12.96 13.34
N GLN A 4 11.31 -12.81 12.18
CA GLN A 4 11.39 -11.55 11.45
C GLN A 4 9.99 -10.90 11.47
N PRO A 5 9.86 -9.65 11.96
CA PRO A 5 8.55 -9.04 12.08
C PRO A 5 8.02 -8.77 10.67
N ARG A 6 7.07 -9.59 10.22
CA ARG A 6 6.25 -9.24 9.06
C ARG A 6 5.47 -7.98 9.44
N ILE A 7 5.81 -6.86 8.80
CA ILE A 7 5.19 -5.58 9.08
C ILE A 7 3.82 -5.59 8.41
N VAL A 8 2.78 -5.84 9.20
CA VAL A 8 1.39 -5.78 8.75
C VAL A 8 0.95 -4.33 8.74
N VAL A 9 0.55 -3.83 7.58
CA VAL A 9 0.09 -2.45 7.38
C VAL A 9 -1.42 -2.34 7.57
N CYS A 10 -2.18 -3.36 7.18
CA CYS A 10 -3.61 -3.47 7.44
C CYS A 10 -3.94 -4.84 8.03
N SER A 11 -4.32 -4.89 9.31
CA SER A 11 -4.75 -6.14 9.94
C SER A 11 -6.13 -6.62 9.48
N CYS A 12 -6.97 -5.72 8.95
CA CYS A 12 -8.32 -6.06 8.48
C CYS A 12 -8.31 -6.93 7.21
N GLU A 13 -7.36 -6.67 6.32
CA GLU A 13 -7.24 -7.30 4.99
C GLU A 13 -5.93 -8.10 4.87
N ASP A 14 -5.25 -8.34 6.00
CA ASP A 14 -3.93 -9.00 6.10
C ASP A 14 -2.87 -8.45 5.14
N VAL A 15 -2.88 -7.13 4.88
CA VAL A 15 -1.95 -6.49 3.95
C VAL A 15 -0.62 -6.22 4.64
N THR A 16 0.47 -6.67 4.03
CA THR A 16 1.83 -6.48 4.54
C THR A 16 2.58 -5.35 3.83
N LEU A 17 3.71 -4.95 4.41
CA LEU A 17 4.62 -3.99 3.77
C LEU A 17 5.16 -4.56 2.44
N GLU A 18 5.40 -5.87 2.38
CA GLU A 18 5.85 -6.57 1.18
C GLU A 18 4.86 -6.42 0.03
N ASP A 19 3.55 -6.49 0.30
CA ASP A 19 2.50 -6.27 -0.72
C ASP A 19 2.54 -4.84 -1.31
N ILE A 20 2.83 -3.86 -0.46
CA ILE A 20 2.98 -2.45 -0.89
C ILE A 20 4.25 -2.31 -1.72
N GLU A 21 5.36 -2.89 -1.29
CA GLU A 21 6.60 -2.90 -2.07
C GLU A 21 6.40 -3.58 -3.43
N HIS A 22 5.71 -4.72 -3.48
CA HIS A 22 5.36 -5.41 -4.72
C HIS A 22 4.47 -4.58 -5.65
N SER A 23 3.62 -3.71 -5.09
CA SER A 23 2.82 -2.79 -5.88
C SER A 23 3.68 -1.67 -6.47
N LEU A 24 4.65 -1.15 -5.71
CA LEU A 24 5.61 -0.15 -6.16
C LEU A 24 6.55 -0.71 -7.25
N GLU A 25 7.04 -1.94 -7.10
CA GLU A 25 7.87 -2.62 -8.12
C GLU A 25 7.12 -2.82 -9.44
N ARG A 26 5.79 -2.95 -9.38
CA ARG A 26 4.93 -3.00 -10.57
C ARG A 26 4.65 -1.62 -11.18
N GLY A 27 5.12 -0.54 -10.56
CA GLY A 27 4.88 0.84 -11.00
C GLY A 27 3.58 1.44 -10.46
N TYR A 28 2.95 0.82 -9.44
CA TYR A 28 1.76 1.36 -8.79
C TYR A 28 2.17 2.30 -7.65
N CYS A 29 2.37 3.59 -7.96
CA CYS A 29 2.77 4.59 -6.97
C CYS A 29 1.60 5.35 -6.32
N ASP A 30 0.35 5.06 -6.71
CA ASP A 30 -0.84 5.76 -6.19
C ASP A 30 -1.57 4.99 -5.09
N ILE A 31 -2.12 5.72 -4.12
CA ILE A 31 -2.99 5.18 -3.06
C ILE A 31 -4.14 4.35 -3.64
N GLU A 32 -4.75 4.80 -4.75
CA GLU A 32 -5.86 4.07 -5.38
C GLU A 32 -5.38 2.75 -6.02
N SER A 33 -4.22 2.76 -6.67
CA SER A 33 -3.63 1.57 -7.29
C SER A 33 -3.23 0.55 -6.23
N VAL A 34 -2.60 0.98 -5.15
CA VAL A 34 -2.27 0.11 -4.00
C VAL A 34 -3.54 -0.40 -3.33
N LYS A 35 -4.60 0.41 -3.25
CA LYS A 35 -5.91 0.00 -2.72
C LYS A 35 -6.55 -1.07 -3.61
N ARG A 36 -6.50 -0.92 -4.93
CA ARG A 36 -7.01 -1.95 -5.86
C ARG A 36 -6.16 -3.22 -5.84
N PHE A 37 -4.85 -3.09 -5.65
CA PHE A 37 -3.92 -4.22 -5.67
C PHE A 37 -4.02 -5.06 -4.39
N THR A 38 -4.04 -4.41 -3.23
CA THR A 38 -3.99 -5.07 -1.92
C THR A 38 -5.35 -5.16 -1.23
N GLY A 39 -6.37 -4.44 -1.71
CA GLY A 39 -7.65 -4.34 -1.00
C GLY A 39 -7.56 -3.58 0.32
N PHE A 40 -6.42 -2.96 0.68
CA PHE A 40 -6.37 -2.21 1.93
C PHE A 40 -7.46 -1.12 1.93
N SER A 41 -8.14 -0.92 3.06
CA SER A 41 -9.27 0.01 3.24
C SER A 41 -10.68 -0.44 2.80
N THR A 42 -10.89 -1.65 2.27
CA THR A 42 -12.26 -2.22 2.07
C THR A 42 -12.85 -2.90 3.30
N GLY A 43 -12.04 -3.23 4.30
CA GLY A 43 -12.49 -3.88 5.53
C GLY A 43 -13.38 -3.00 6.45
N PRO A 44 -13.81 -3.54 7.61
CA PRO A 44 -14.68 -2.84 8.57
C PRO A 44 -14.05 -1.57 9.15
N CYS A 45 -12.72 -1.49 9.11
CA CYS A 45 -11.95 -0.33 9.53
C CYS A 45 -11.94 0.84 8.52
N GLN A 46 -12.46 0.65 7.31
CA GLN A 46 -12.62 1.70 6.27
C GLN A 46 -11.35 2.56 6.06
N GLY A 47 -10.16 1.98 6.18
CA GLY A 47 -8.90 2.70 6.00
C GLY A 47 -8.46 3.57 7.17
N ARG A 48 -9.17 3.60 8.31
CA ARG A 48 -8.91 4.59 9.39
C ARG A 48 -7.51 4.53 10.00
N HIS A 49 -6.89 3.35 10.03
CA HIS A 49 -5.52 3.17 10.53
C HIS A 49 -4.51 2.93 9.42
N CYS A 50 -4.89 2.15 8.40
CA CYS A 50 -3.99 1.76 7.32
C CYS A 50 -3.80 2.86 6.28
N LEU A 51 -4.77 3.75 6.02
CA LEU A 51 -4.67 4.76 4.96
C LEU A 51 -3.57 5.79 5.22
N ALA A 52 -3.51 6.32 6.45
CA ALA A 52 -2.45 7.26 6.82
C ALA A 52 -1.07 6.58 6.83
N LEU A 53 -0.98 5.31 7.23
CA LEU A 53 0.26 4.56 7.25
C LEU A 53 0.76 4.27 5.82
N VAL A 54 -0.12 3.79 4.94
CA VAL A 54 0.17 3.53 3.52
C VAL A 54 0.60 4.83 2.82
N ALA A 55 -0.13 5.92 3.01
CA ALA A 55 0.23 7.22 2.42
C ALA A 55 1.64 7.67 2.85
N ARG A 56 2.02 7.47 4.12
CA ARG A 56 3.36 7.76 4.61
C ARG A 56 4.43 6.84 4.02
N ILE A 57 4.14 5.54 3.88
CA ILE A 57 5.07 4.56 3.29
C ILE A 57 5.32 4.91 1.82
N LEU A 58 4.26 5.21 1.07
CA LEU A 58 4.34 5.64 -0.33
C LEU A 58 5.20 6.89 -0.47
N HIS A 59 4.91 7.93 0.33
CA HIS A 59 5.67 9.18 0.29
C HIS A 59 7.12 9.03 0.75
N ALA A 60 7.40 8.14 1.72
CA ALA A 60 8.76 7.87 2.19
C ALA A 60 9.60 7.09 1.19
N ARG A 61 8.97 6.25 0.36
CA ARG A 61 9.66 5.45 -0.67
C ARG A 61 9.83 6.19 -1.97
N ASP A 62 8.85 6.99 -2.35
CA ASP A 62 8.90 7.79 -3.57
C ASP A 62 8.33 9.20 -3.26
N PRO A 63 9.19 10.14 -2.82
CA PRO A 63 8.76 11.51 -2.50
C PRO A 63 8.39 12.31 -3.74
N ASP A 64 8.92 11.89 -4.90
CA ASP A 64 8.62 12.46 -6.22
C ASP A 64 7.49 11.71 -6.92
N ALA A 65 6.88 10.69 -6.28
CA ALA A 65 5.73 9.96 -6.81
C ALA A 65 4.70 10.99 -7.24
N PRO A 66 4.55 11.22 -8.54
CA PRO A 66 3.51 12.08 -8.96
C PRO A 66 2.22 11.35 -8.55
N LEU A 67 1.28 12.07 -7.93
CA LEU A 67 -0.13 11.68 -7.83
C LEU A 67 -0.73 11.58 -9.25
N LYS A 68 -0.08 10.82 -10.14
CA LYS A 68 -0.34 10.78 -11.56
C LYS A 68 -1.23 9.57 -11.82
N PRO A 69 -2.43 9.82 -12.35
CA PRO A 69 -3.37 8.76 -12.60
C PRO A 69 -2.85 7.83 -13.70
N THR A 70 -2.98 6.53 -13.43
CA THR A 70 -3.14 5.44 -14.40
C THR A 70 -2.16 5.44 -15.57
N THR A 71 -1.14 4.57 -15.53
CA THR A 71 -0.75 3.88 -16.76
C THR A 71 -1.84 2.85 -17.09
N PRO A 72 -2.68 3.06 -18.12
CA PRO A 72 -3.57 2.02 -18.60
C PRO A 72 -2.71 0.84 -19.09
N ARG A 73 -3.04 -0.35 -18.59
CA ARG A 73 -2.49 -1.61 -19.10
C ARG A 73 -3.19 -1.91 -20.44
N PRO A 74 -2.45 -2.15 -21.54
CA PRO A 74 -3.03 -2.54 -22.82
C PRO A 74 -3.72 -3.91 -22.76
#